data_AF-A0A8T5Q0N4-F1
#
_entry.id   AF-A0A8T5Q0N4-F1
#
_cell.length_a   1.000
_cell.length_b   1.000
_cell.length_c   1.000
_cell.angle_alpha   90.00
_cell.angle_beta   90.00
_cell.angle_gamma   90.00
#
_symmetry.space_group_name_H-M   'P 1'
#
loop_
_entity.id
_entity.type
_entity.pdbx_description
1 polymer ?
#
loop_
_entity_poly.entity_id
_entity_poly.type
_entity_poly.pdbx_seq_one_letter_code
_entity_poly.pdbx_strand_id
1 'polypeptide(L)'
;MKTRELKKRYLEFFRKKKHALISSSSLIPEHDPTVLFTTAGMHPLVPYLMGQPHPQGKRLADVQKCIRTVDIDNVGDPSHLTFFEMLGNWSLGDYFKKEAIGWSFEFLTKVLGFDTSKLSVTCFKGDKDAPKDEESAKIWISLGIPKERIYFMPKEDNWWGPAGKTGPCGPCTEMFIDTGIEKCSDKCQPGCSCGRYFEVWNDVFLEYNKISETKFEKLKQKNVDTGMGVERTAAMLQGKKTVYETETFTPIINRIKELAGIEEPNEKQELSIRIITDHIRASVFILGDDLGISPSNLDQGYILRRFIRRCIRHGKLLGIEREFLTELAKIVIKLYKEDYAELEKNKKFILDEIKKEDERFRAVIEKGLHRFDRMISDNRISGKEAFLLFQSYGFPIEMTEELAEEKGIKVDREGFQKEFEKHQELSRIGAEKRFKGGLGDNSAETTRLHTATHLLNQALREVLGKKDIFQKGSNITPERLRFDFNFDRKLEKEELKKVEDWVNGRIKEELPVKMEEMTVEEARKKGAQGVFEDKYGEKVFVYSIGGRSKEICGGPHVKNRKELGHFRIRKEQSSAAGVRRIKAVLE
;
A
#
# COMPACT_ATOMS: atom_id res chain seq x y z
N MET A 1 -11.66 -23.56 -8.23
CA MET A 1 -12.55 -22.65 -7.46
C MET A 1 -12.25 -21.20 -7.87
N LYS A 2 -13.27 -20.37 -8.09
CA LYS A 2 -13.08 -18.94 -8.44
C LYS A 2 -12.71 -18.11 -7.20
N THR A 3 -12.02 -16.98 -7.39
CA THR A 3 -11.52 -16.07 -6.34
C THR A 3 -12.64 -15.62 -5.40
N ARG A 4 -13.78 -15.17 -5.93
CA ARG A 4 -14.91 -14.72 -5.10
C ARG A 4 -15.51 -15.82 -4.23
N GLU A 5 -15.56 -17.05 -4.77
CA GLU A 5 -16.00 -18.22 -4.00
C GLU A 5 -15.01 -18.57 -2.89
N LEU A 6 -13.70 -18.52 -3.19
CA LEU A 6 -12.63 -18.71 -2.20
C LEU A 6 -12.75 -17.70 -1.05
N LYS A 7 -12.86 -16.41 -1.37
CA LYS A 7 -13.03 -15.33 -0.37
C LYS A 7 -14.25 -15.58 0.50
N LYS A 8 -15.40 -15.92 -0.10
CA LYS A 8 -16.63 -16.24 0.63
C LYS A 8 -16.43 -17.42 1.58
N ARG A 9 -15.90 -18.56 1.10
CA ARG A 9 -15.68 -19.75 1.92
C ARG A 9 -14.74 -19.48 3.09
N TYR A 10 -13.69 -18.69 2.87
CA TYR A 10 -12.74 -18.29 3.91
C TYR A 10 -13.42 -17.47 5.01
N LEU A 11 -14.11 -16.40 4.65
CA LEU A 11 -14.81 -15.54 5.62
C LEU A 11 -15.90 -16.31 6.38
N GLU A 12 -16.65 -17.19 5.70
CA GLU A 12 -17.65 -18.05 6.34
C GLU A 12 -17.03 -19.05 7.32
N PHE A 13 -15.87 -19.61 6.98
CA PHE A 13 -15.14 -20.53 7.84
C PHE A 13 -14.68 -19.84 9.13
N PHE A 14 -14.02 -18.69 9.03
CA PHE A 14 -13.53 -17.97 10.21
C PHE A 14 -14.65 -17.33 11.04
N ARG A 15 -15.76 -16.91 10.41
CA ARG A 15 -16.98 -16.52 11.15
C ARG A 15 -17.50 -17.66 12.02
N LYS A 16 -17.49 -18.91 11.56
CA LYS A 16 -17.86 -20.09 12.38
C LYS A 16 -16.87 -20.34 13.52
N LYS A 17 -15.61 -19.91 13.40
CA LYS A 17 -14.59 -19.93 14.47
C LYS A 17 -14.66 -18.69 15.39
N LYS A 18 -15.73 -17.89 15.27
CA LYS A 18 -16.03 -16.68 16.06
C LYS A 18 -15.10 -15.49 15.78
N HIS A 19 -14.54 -15.42 14.58
CA HIS A 19 -13.85 -14.21 14.12
C HIS A 19 -14.87 -13.17 13.67
N ALA A 20 -14.68 -11.92 14.08
CA ALA A 20 -15.39 -10.80 13.53
C ALA A 20 -14.84 -10.50 12.12
N LEU A 21 -15.74 -10.34 11.16
CA LEU A 21 -15.37 -9.98 9.80
C LEU A 21 -15.21 -8.46 9.74
N ILE A 22 -14.01 -7.99 9.40
CA ILE A 22 -13.72 -6.56 9.25
C ILE A 22 -13.57 -6.19 7.77
N SER A 23 -13.73 -4.91 7.46
CA SER A 23 -13.57 -4.38 6.10
C SER A 23 -12.10 -4.20 5.74
N SER A 24 -11.77 -4.34 4.46
CA SER A 24 -10.45 -4.00 3.96
C SER A 24 -10.12 -2.52 4.24
N SER A 25 -8.93 -2.28 4.74
CA SER A 25 -8.36 -0.94 4.89
C SER A 25 -7.90 -0.35 3.55
N SER A 26 -7.69 0.97 3.52
CA SER A 26 -7.14 1.67 2.37
C SER A 26 -5.77 1.11 1.97
N LEU A 27 -5.47 1.16 0.67
CA LEU A 27 -4.13 0.88 0.14
C LEU A 27 -3.12 1.94 0.56
N ILE A 28 -3.57 3.11 1.00
CA ILE A 28 -2.75 4.24 1.39
C ILE A 28 -2.80 4.35 2.92
N PRO A 29 -1.68 4.07 3.62
CA PRO A 29 -1.62 4.16 5.07
C PRO A 29 -1.86 5.60 5.56
N GLU A 30 -2.85 5.80 6.42
CA GLU A 30 -3.14 7.14 6.99
C GLU A 30 -2.23 7.50 8.17
N HIS A 31 -1.69 6.49 8.87
CA HIS A 31 -0.98 6.65 10.14
C HIS A 31 0.38 5.94 10.21
N ASP A 32 0.91 5.47 9.07
CA ASP A 32 2.21 4.84 8.99
C ASP A 32 3.11 5.54 7.95
N PRO A 33 4.09 6.35 8.39
CA PRO A 33 4.99 7.05 7.48
C PRO A 33 6.12 6.16 6.95
N THR A 34 6.24 4.91 7.42
CA THR A 34 7.35 4.02 7.07
C THR A 34 7.13 3.26 5.77
N VAL A 35 5.87 3.15 5.33
CA VAL A 35 5.48 2.44 4.12
C VAL A 35 4.63 3.35 3.21
N LEU A 36 4.82 3.19 1.89
CA LEU A 36 4.04 3.96 0.90
C LEU A 36 2.64 3.39 0.69
N PHE A 37 2.51 2.07 0.78
CA PHE A 37 1.25 1.35 0.61
C PHE A 37 1.07 0.30 1.70
N THR A 38 -0.18 -0.11 1.93
CA THR A 38 -0.50 -1.29 2.72
C THR A 38 0.02 -2.53 1.97
N THR A 39 1.04 -3.22 2.52
CA THR A 39 1.72 -4.35 1.86
C THR A 39 1.33 -5.73 2.41
N ALA A 40 0.64 -5.75 3.56
CA ALA A 40 0.16 -6.94 4.25
C ALA A 40 -1.11 -6.65 5.06
N GLY A 41 -1.90 -7.69 5.31
CA GLY A 41 -3.13 -7.63 6.11
C GLY A 41 -2.93 -7.13 7.53
N MET A 42 -1.76 -7.39 8.14
CA MET A 42 -1.49 -6.93 9.51
C MET A 42 -1.14 -5.45 9.65
N HIS A 43 -0.79 -4.74 8.58
CA HIS A 43 -0.33 -3.34 8.68
C HIS A 43 -1.36 -2.42 9.39
N PRO A 44 -2.66 -2.46 9.03
CA PRO A 44 -3.68 -1.68 9.73
C PRO A 44 -3.92 -2.15 11.18
N LEU A 45 -3.44 -3.35 11.53
CA LEU A 45 -3.69 -4.00 12.81
C LEU A 45 -2.53 -3.90 13.81
N VAL A 46 -1.40 -3.31 13.42
CA VAL A 46 -0.20 -3.19 14.26
C VAL A 46 -0.50 -2.63 15.66
N PRO A 47 -1.30 -1.56 15.85
CA PRO A 47 -1.61 -1.05 17.19
C PRO A 47 -2.26 -2.10 18.11
N TYR A 48 -3.12 -2.96 17.55
CA TYR A 48 -3.83 -3.99 18.29
C TYR A 48 -2.96 -5.21 18.58
N LEU A 49 -2.07 -5.55 17.64
CA LEU A 49 -1.03 -6.58 17.85
C LEU A 49 -0.05 -6.19 18.95
N MET A 50 0.16 -4.89 19.16
CA MET A 50 0.93 -4.33 20.28
C MET A 50 0.18 -4.30 21.61
N GLY A 51 -1.08 -4.73 21.64
CA GLY A 51 -1.89 -4.89 22.86
C GLY A 51 -3.00 -3.87 23.05
N GLN A 52 -3.24 -2.97 22.09
CA GLN A 52 -4.46 -2.16 22.13
C GLN A 52 -5.70 -3.04 21.87
N PRO A 53 -6.82 -2.82 22.57
CA PRO A 53 -8.05 -3.56 22.29
C PRO A 53 -8.63 -3.14 20.93
N HIS A 54 -8.99 -4.11 20.11
CA HIS A 54 -9.73 -3.86 18.87
C HIS A 54 -11.25 -3.83 19.14
N PRO A 55 -12.02 -2.87 18.58
CA PRO A 55 -13.44 -2.70 18.88
C PRO A 55 -14.30 -3.92 18.53
N GLN A 56 -13.91 -4.67 17.49
CA GLN A 56 -14.61 -5.89 17.06
C GLN A 56 -14.17 -7.17 17.81
N GLY A 57 -13.38 -7.04 18.87
CA GLY A 57 -12.92 -8.17 19.69
C GLY A 57 -11.53 -8.68 19.31
N LYS A 58 -11.18 -9.89 19.80
CA LYS A 58 -9.81 -10.43 19.73
C LYS A 58 -9.54 -11.36 18.54
N ARG A 59 -10.57 -11.69 17.76
CA ARG A 59 -10.48 -12.58 16.60
C ARG A 59 -11.02 -11.84 15.40
N LEU A 60 -10.19 -11.60 14.40
CA LEU A 60 -10.54 -10.79 13.23
C LEU A 60 -10.27 -11.56 11.95
N ALA A 61 -11.04 -11.36 10.90
CA ALA A 61 -10.74 -11.87 9.57
C ALA A 61 -11.21 -10.92 8.48
N ASP A 62 -10.47 -10.82 7.38
CA ASP A 62 -10.83 -9.95 6.25
C ASP A 62 -10.27 -10.45 4.90
N VAL A 63 -10.46 -9.60 3.88
CA VAL A 63 -9.71 -9.65 2.64
C VAL A 63 -9.03 -8.29 2.42
N GLN A 64 -7.75 -8.19 2.75
CA GLN A 64 -6.99 -6.94 2.60
C GLN A 64 -6.45 -6.77 1.18
N LYS A 65 -6.73 -5.62 0.55
CA LYS A 65 -6.04 -5.14 -0.65
C LYS A 65 -4.58 -4.80 -0.31
N CYS A 66 -3.63 -5.35 -1.05
CA CYS A 66 -2.20 -5.13 -0.81
C CYS A 66 -1.48 -4.63 -2.06
N ILE A 67 -0.48 -3.76 -1.87
CA ILE A 67 0.51 -3.41 -2.90
C ILE A 67 1.93 -3.72 -2.40
N ARG A 68 2.70 -4.47 -3.19
CA ARG A 68 4.13 -4.74 -2.92
C ARG A 68 5.00 -4.15 -4.00
N THR A 69 5.80 -3.16 -3.62
CA THR A 69 6.74 -2.48 -4.54
C THR A 69 8.07 -3.19 -4.69
N VAL A 70 8.41 -4.10 -3.77
CA VAL A 70 9.64 -4.90 -3.83
C VAL A 70 9.57 -5.98 -4.91
N ASP A 71 8.37 -6.38 -5.30
CA ASP A 71 8.12 -7.45 -6.27
C ASP A 71 7.97 -6.94 -7.71
N ILE A 72 8.09 -5.62 -7.93
CA ILE A 72 7.83 -4.99 -9.24
C ILE A 72 8.68 -5.61 -10.36
N ASP A 73 9.92 -5.96 -10.05
CA ASP A 73 10.88 -6.48 -11.03
C ASP A 73 10.67 -7.99 -11.27
N ASN A 74 10.00 -8.69 -10.35
CA ASN A 74 9.62 -10.11 -10.50
C ASN A 74 8.27 -10.31 -11.23
N VAL A 75 7.47 -9.24 -11.37
CA VAL A 75 6.18 -9.32 -12.06
C VAL A 75 6.35 -9.77 -13.51
N GLY A 76 5.54 -10.76 -13.89
CA GLY A 76 5.64 -11.45 -15.18
C GLY A 76 6.05 -12.92 -15.06
N ASP A 77 6.65 -13.29 -13.93
CA ASP A 77 6.86 -14.69 -13.58
C ASP A 77 5.52 -15.43 -13.29
N PRO A 78 5.50 -16.70 -12.89
CA PRO A 78 4.24 -17.41 -12.66
C PRO A 78 3.35 -16.91 -11.50
N SER A 79 3.86 -16.09 -10.56
CA SER A 79 3.23 -15.93 -9.24
C SER A 79 3.28 -14.55 -8.58
N HIS A 80 4.19 -13.66 -9.00
CA HIS A 80 4.38 -12.33 -8.40
C HIS A 80 3.41 -11.31 -8.98
N LEU A 81 2.92 -10.44 -8.10
CA LEU A 81 1.95 -9.39 -8.41
C LEU A 81 2.34 -8.12 -7.65
N THR A 82 2.16 -6.95 -8.27
CA THR A 82 2.28 -5.70 -7.52
C THR A 82 1.03 -5.44 -6.70
N PHE A 83 -0.15 -5.83 -7.20
CA PHE A 83 -1.43 -5.77 -6.48
C PHE A 83 -2.05 -7.16 -6.35
N PHE A 84 -2.45 -7.49 -5.13
CA PHE A 84 -3.11 -8.75 -4.82
C PHE A 84 -4.03 -8.61 -3.61
N GLU A 85 -4.96 -9.56 -3.48
CA GLU A 85 -5.85 -9.66 -2.33
C GLU A 85 -5.28 -10.69 -1.33
N MET A 86 -5.16 -10.30 -0.07
CA MET A 86 -4.68 -11.15 1.01
C MET A 86 -5.82 -11.49 1.96
N LEU A 87 -6.19 -12.77 2.03
CA LEU A 87 -7.06 -13.28 3.08
C LEU A 87 -6.27 -13.40 4.37
N GLY A 88 -6.76 -12.78 5.44
CA GLY A 88 -6.09 -12.83 6.73
C GLY A 88 -7.04 -13.14 7.87
N ASN A 89 -6.49 -13.79 8.90
CA ASN A 89 -7.17 -13.99 10.17
C ASN A 89 -6.20 -13.74 11.34
N TRP A 90 -6.65 -12.98 12.32
CA TRP A 90 -5.81 -12.51 13.42
C TRP A 90 -6.30 -13.01 14.77
N SER A 91 -5.34 -13.40 15.61
CA SER A 91 -5.51 -13.59 17.04
C SER A 91 -4.83 -12.46 17.77
N LEU A 92 -5.60 -11.66 18.51
CA LEU A 92 -5.10 -10.60 19.39
C LEU A 92 -5.04 -11.11 20.83
N GLY A 93 -4.11 -12.04 21.09
CA GLY A 93 -3.92 -12.63 22.42
C GLY A 93 -4.99 -13.65 22.84
N ASP A 94 -5.62 -14.36 21.90
CA ASP A 94 -6.72 -15.30 22.19
C ASP A 94 -6.38 -16.78 21.91
N TYR A 95 -5.91 -17.09 20.71
CA TYR A 95 -5.39 -18.40 20.31
C TYR A 95 -3.97 -18.29 19.72
N PHE A 96 -3.27 -19.41 19.55
CA PHE A 96 -1.90 -19.41 19.01
C PHE A 96 -1.66 -20.57 18.02
N LYS A 97 -0.46 -21.16 18.00
CA LYS A 97 -0.02 -22.15 17.02
C LYS A 97 -0.97 -23.34 16.83
N LYS A 98 -1.44 -23.96 17.91
CA LYS A 98 -2.26 -25.18 17.83
C LYS A 98 -3.56 -24.94 17.07
N GLU A 99 -4.30 -23.91 17.44
CA GLU A 99 -5.56 -23.55 16.78
C GLU A 99 -5.31 -22.98 15.38
N ALA A 100 -4.33 -22.10 15.22
CA ALA A 100 -4.00 -21.49 13.92
C ALA A 100 -3.67 -22.57 12.87
N ILE A 101 -2.67 -23.40 13.15
CA ILE A 101 -2.24 -24.47 12.24
C ILE A 101 -3.38 -25.49 12.02
N GLY A 102 -4.13 -25.82 13.08
CA GLY A 102 -5.27 -26.73 12.98
C GLY A 102 -6.36 -26.21 12.04
N TRP A 103 -6.70 -24.93 12.13
CA TRP A 103 -7.67 -24.29 11.24
C TRP A 103 -7.13 -24.10 9.83
N SER A 104 -5.85 -23.78 9.67
CA SER A 104 -5.21 -23.69 8.37
C SER A 104 -5.24 -25.03 7.63
N PHE A 105 -4.91 -26.12 8.32
CA PHE A 105 -5.02 -27.47 7.79
C PHE A 105 -6.47 -27.87 7.48
N GLU A 106 -7.41 -27.61 8.39
CA GLU A 106 -8.84 -27.89 8.18
C GLU A 106 -9.38 -27.15 6.96
N PHE A 107 -9.04 -25.88 6.79
CA PHE A 107 -9.50 -25.08 5.66
C PHE A 107 -8.91 -25.59 4.34
N LEU A 108 -7.59 -25.79 4.27
CA LEU A 108 -6.94 -26.30 3.05
C LEU A 108 -7.47 -27.67 2.63
N THR A 109 -7.66 -28.60 3.58
CA THR A 109 -7.99 -29.99 3.25
C THR A 109 -9.49 -30.27 3.20
N LYS A 110 -10.27 -29.77 4.16
CA LYS A 110 -11.71 -30.08 4.28
C LYS A 110 -12.60 -29.08 3.56
N VAL A 111 -12.21 -27.80 3.51
CA VAL A 111 -13.04 -26.75 2.87
C VAL A 111 -12.66 -26.55 1.41
N LEU A 112 -11.35 -26.50 1.13
CA LEU A 112 -10.83 -26.33 -0.22
C LEU A 112 -10.57 -27.64 -0.95
N GLY A 113 -10.42 -28.75 -0.22
CA GLY A 113 -10.26 -30.08 -0.82
C GLY A 113 -8.87 -30.36 -1.37
N PHE A 114 -7.83 -29.64 -0.92
CA PHE A 114 -6.47 -29.96 -1.31
C PHE A 114 -6.07 -31.35 -0.79
N ASP A 115 -5.40 -32.10 -1.66
CA ASP A 115 -4.82 -33.39 -1.31
C ASP A 115 -3.69 -33.20 -0.30
N THR A 116 -3.80 -33.85 0.85
CA THR A 116 -2.77 -33.85 1.89
C THR A 116 -1.44 -34.37 1.37
N SER A 117 -1.42 -35.29 0.40
CA SER A 117 -0.18 -35.77 -0.21
C SER A 117 0.42 -34.79 -1.23
N LYS A 118 -0.11 -33.57 -1.36
CA LYS A 118 0.52 -32.48 -2.11
C LYS A 118 0.93 -31.32 -1.21
N LEU A 119 0.56 -31.35 0.06
CA LEU A 119 0.91 -30.31 1.02
C LEU A 119 2.33 -30.54 1.55
N SER A 120 3.12 -29.48 1.53
CA SER A 120 4.40 -29.36 2.24
C SER A 120 4.37 -28.08 3.07
N VAL A 121 5.10 -28.06 4.18
CA VAL A 121 5.16 -26.91 5.07
C VAL A 121 6.59 -26.57 5.43
N THR A 122 6.83 -25.29 5.72
CA THR A 122 8.12 -24.81 6.22
C THR A 122 7.97 -24.34 7.67
N CYS A 123 9.03 -24.41 8.46
CA CYS A 123 9.10 -23.93 9.85
C CYS A 123 10.46 -23.28 10.11
N PHE A 124 10.53 -22.33 11.03
CA PHE A 124 11.79 -21.65 11.35
C PHE A 124 12.87 -22.59 11.89
N LYS A 125 14.05 -22.61 11.27
CA LYS A 125 15.16 -23.51 11.66
C LYS A 125 15.90 -23.10 12.93
N GLY A 126 15.65 -21.89 13.44
CA GLY A 126 16.36 -21.30 14.57
C GLY A 126 17.62 -20.54 14.14
N ASP A 127 17.99 -19.57 14.95
CA ASP A 127 19.24 -18.83 14.85
C ASP A 127 19.72 -18.40 16.25
N LYS A 128 20.64 -17.42 16.32
CA LYS A 128 21.15 -16.87 17.58
C LYS A 128 20.11 -16.03 18.36
N ASP A 129 19.07 -15.54 17.68
CA ASP A 129 18.08 -14.61 18.26
C ASP A 129 16.83 -15.37 18.74
N ALA A 130 16.48 -16.48 18.09
CA ALA A 130 15.31 -17.29 18.43
C ALA A 130 15.51 -18.79 18.16
N PRO A 131 14.89 -19.67 18.98
CA PRO A 131 15.03 -21.11 18.84
C PRO A 131 14.32 -21.64 17.58
N LYS A 132 14.70 -22.85 17.18
CA LYS A 132 14.02 -23.63 16.15
C LYS A 132 12.55 -23.84 16.51
N ASP A 133 11.63 -23.67 15.56
CA ASP A 133 10.19 -23.82 15.78
C ASP A 133 9.74 -25.28 15.74
N GLU A 134 10.12 -26.05 16.75
CA GLU A 134 9.70 -27.45 16.89
C GLU A 134 8.22 -27.60 17.24
N GLU A 135 7.60 -26.57 17.81
CA GLU A 135 6.20 -26.61 18.24
C GLU A 135 5.29 -26.72 17.01
N SER A 136 5.46 -25.82 16.03
CA SER A 136 4.68 -25.83 14.78
C SER A 136 4.88 -27.15 14.03
N ALA A 137 6.12 -27.64 13.94
CA ALA A 137 6.42 -28.92 13.29
C ALA A 137 5.71 -30.11 13.97
N LYS A 138 5.67 -30.17 15.31
CA LYS A 138 4.95 -31.23 16.05
C LYS A 138 3.44 -31.17 15.80
N ILE A 139 2.86 -29.97 15.72
CA ILE A 139 1.45 -29.78 15.41
C ILE A 139 1.14 -30.29 14.00
N TRP A 140 1.93 -29.93 12.99
CA TRP A 140 1.77 -30.41 11.61
C TRP A 140 1.85 -31.95 11.51
N ILE A 141 2.81 -32.58 12.20
CA ILE A 141 2.91 -34.05 12.27
C ILE A 141 1.64 -34.65 12.86
N SER A 142 1.11 -34.05 13.94
CA SER A 142 -0.11 -34.55 14.60
C SER A 142 -1.36 -34.45 13.71
N LEU A 143 -1.36 -33.56 12.72
CA LEU A 143 -2.42 -33.40 11.73
C LEU A 143 -2.24 -34.32 10.51
N GLY A 144 -1.13 -35.07 10.44
CA GLY A 144 -0.87 -36.06 9.41
C GLY A 144 0.08 -35.62 8.30
N ILE A 145 0.77 -34.48 8.44
CA ILE A 145 1.85 -34.10 7.50
C ILE A 145 3.09 -34.96 7.78
N PRO A 146 3.61 -35.70 6.77
CA PRO A 146 4.83 -36.50 6.93
C PRO A 146 6.06 -35.63 7.24
N LYS A 147 6.99 -36.15 8.05
CA LYS A 147 8.19 -35.40 8.48
C LYS A 147 9.05 -34.95 7.31
N GLU A 148 9.12 -35.74 6.24
CA GLU A 148 9.86 -35.45 5.01
C GLU A 148 9.30 -34.28 4.19
N ARG A 149 8.10 -33.80 4.54
CA ARG A 149 7.42 -32.63 3.94
C ARG A 149 7.39 -31.42 4.85
N ILE A 150 8.07 -31.50 5.99
CA ILE A 150 8.25 -30.40 6.95
C ILE A 150 9.70 -29.95 6.86
N TYR A 151 9.91 -28.78 6.27
CA TYR A 151 11.24 -28.23 6.00
C TYR A 151 11.58 -27.15 7.02
N PHE A 152 12.80 -27.18 7.56
CA PHE A 152 13.27 -26.12 8.45
C PHE A 152 14.09 -25.09 7.67
N MET A 153 13.55 -23.87 7.52
CA MET A 153 14.14 -22.82 6.67
C MET A 153 14.76 -21.69 7.50
N PRO A 154 15.73 -20.94 6.94
CA PRO A 154 16.39 -19.84 7.65
C PRO A 154 15.47 -18.65 7.91
N LYS A 155 16.02 -17.61 8.56
CA LYS A 155 15.30 -16.41 8.98
C LYS A 155 14.72 -15.64 7.79
N GLU A 156 15.42 -15.65 6.66
CA GLU A 156 14.99 -14.96 5.44
C GLU A 156 13.67 -15.53 4.89
N ASP A 157 13.36 -16.80 5.19
CA ASP A 157 12.16 -17.49 4.70
C ASP A 157 11.09 -17.65 5.80
N ASN A 158 11.47 -18.03 7.03
CA ASN A 158 10.51 -18.36 8.10
C ASN A 158 10.55 -17.45 9.32
N TRP A 159 10.90 -16.19 9.12
CA TRP A 159 10.79 -15.17 10.16
C TRP A 159 10.20 -13.90 9.61
N TRP A 160 9.07 -13.47 10.18
CA TRP A 160 8.47 -12.20 9.81
C TRP A 160 8.99 -11.11 10.73
N GLY A 161 9.79 -10.19 10.17
CA GLY A 161 10.30 -9.00 10.84
C GLY A 161 9.21 -7.95 11.02
N PRO A 162 9.37 -6.96 11.91
CA PRO A 162 8.31 -5.96 12.11
C PRO A 162 8.01 -5.17 10.83
N ALA A 163 6.79 -4.64 10.72
CA ALA A 163 6.37 -3.76 9.62
C ALA A 163 7.28 -2.52 9.44
N GLY A 164 8.00 -2.11 10.50
CA GLY A 164 8.99 -1.03 10.48
C GLY A 164 10.37 -1.46 10.98
N LYS A 165 11.16 -0.53 11.54
CA LYS A 165 12.48 -0.86 12.14
C LYS A 165 12.36 -1.63 13.45
N THR A 166 11.23 -1.46 14.14
CA THR A 166 10.90 -2.03 15.45
C THR A 166 9.44 -2.46 15.45
N GLY A 167 9.05 -3.38 16.35
CA GLY A 167 7.67 -3.85 16.49
C GLY A 167 7.52 -5.37 16.62
N PRO A 168 6.27 -5.88 16.58
CA PRO A 168 5.96 -7.30 16.66
C PRO A 168 6.64 -8.10 15.55
N CYS A 169 7.19 -9.26 15.89
CA CYS A 169 7.82 -10.18 14.98
C CYS A 169 7.81 -11.60 15.54
N GLY A 170 8.14 -12.57 14.70
CA GLY A 170 8.27 -13.95 15.16
C GLY A 170 8.47 -14.96 14.04
N PRO A 171 8.62 -16.25 14.41
CA PRO A 171 8.71 -17.33 13.45
C PRO A 171 7.38 -17.47 12.71
N CYS A 172 7.43 -18.04 11.52
CA CYS A 172 6.24 -18.40 10.77
C CYS A 172 6.32 -19.81 10.19
N THR A 173 5.18 -20.31 9.75
CA THR A 173 5.06 -21.56 9.00
C THR A 173 4.27 -21.29 7.73
N GLU A 174 4.82 -21.70 6.59
CA GLU A 174 4.20 -21.48 5.30
C GLU A 174 3.75 -22.79 4.68
N MET A 175 2.66 -22.74 3.92
CA MET A 175 2.00 -23.88 3.32
C MET A 175 2.16 -23.83 1.80
N PHE A 176 2.70 -24.91 1.24
CA PHE A 176 3.00 -25.05 -0.18
C PHE A 176 2.24 -26.21 -0.80
N ILE A 177 1.74 -25.99 -2.02
CA ILE A 177 1.15 -27.03 -2.85
C ILE A 177 2.18 -27.51 -3.87
N ASP A 178 2.41 -28.83 -3.93
CA ASP A 178 3.20 -29.48 -4.98
C ASP A 178 2.41 -29.44 -6.30
N THR A 179 2.96 -28.74 -7.29
CA THR A 179 2.36 -28.52 -8.61
C THR A 179 2.54 -29.72 -9.55
N GLY A 180 3.35 -30.71 -9.17
CA GLY A 180 3.70 -31.87 -9.98
C GLY A 180 4.86 -31.64 -10.94
N ILE A 181 5.42 -30.43 -11.01
CA ILE A 181 6.62 -30.12 -11.80
C ILE A 181 7.81 -30.94 -11.26
N GLU A 182 8.59 -31.55 -12.14
CA GLU A 182 9.77 -32.33 -11.74
C GLU A 182 10.76 -31.50 -10.93
N LYS A 183 11.48 -32.18 -10.02
CA LYS A 183 12.50 -31.51 -9.21
C LYS A 183 13.59 -30.98 -10.14
N CYS A 184 13.93 -29.69 -9.99
CA CYS A 184 15.04 -29.09 -10.73
C CYS A 184 16.42 -29.57 -10.26
N SER A 185 16.49 -30.17 -9.07
CA SER A 185 17.69 -30.77 -8.48
C SER A 185 17.34 -31.61 -7.24
N ASP A 186 18.31 -32.33 -6.71
CA ASP A 186 18.17 -33.08 -5.44
C ASP A 186 17.86 -32.18 -4.24
N LYS A 187 18.18 -30.88 -4.32
CA LYS A 187 17.92 -29.87 -3.29
C LYS A 187 16.59 -29.13 -3.49
N CYS A 188 15.75 -29.56 -4.43
CA CYS A 188 14.47 -28.92 -4.71
C CYS A 188 13.50 -29.09 -3.53
N GLN A 189 13.22 -27.97 -2.86
CA GLN A 189 12.37 -27.87 -1.66
C GLN A 189 11.49 -26.60 -1.74
N PRO A 190 10.51 -26.42 -0.85
CA PRO A 190 9.76 -25.16 -0.75
C PRO A 190 10.67 -23.92 -0.69
N GLY A 191 10.26 -22.84 -1.36
CA GLY A 191 11.09 -21.64 -1.59
C GLY A 191 11.93 -21.69 -2.88
N CYS A 192 11.98 -22.81 -3.60
CA CYS A 192 12.66 -22.89 -4.90
C CYS A 192 11.86 -22.19 -6.01
N SER A 193 12.56 -21.43 -6.86
CA SER A 193 11.98 -20.70 -8.00
C SER A 193 11.55 -21.57 -9.19
N CYS A 194 11.75 -22.89 -9.13
CA CYS A 194 11.38 -23.80 -10.23
C CYS A 194 9.86 -24.02 -10.41
N GLY A 195 9.03 -23.48 -9.51
CA GLY A 195 7.58 -23.59 -9.58
C GLY A 195 6.99 -24.91 -9.09
N ARG A 196 7.82 -25.86 -8.61
CA ARG A 196 7.35 -27.13 -8.04
C ARG A 196 6.51 -26.92 -6.78
N TYR A 197 6.91 -26.00 -5.92
CA TYR A 197 6.21 -25.68 -4.67
C TYR A 197 5.61 -24.30 -4.78
N PHE A 198 4.30 -24.22 -4.66
CA PHE A 198 3.57 -22.96 -4.77
C PHE A 198 3.01 -22.58 -3.41
N GLU A 199 3.52 -21.49 -2.83
CA GLU A 199 3.07 -20.98 -1.53
C GLU A 199 1.63 -20.45 -1.65
N VAL A 200 0.74 -20.92 -0.77
CA VAL A 200 -0.67 -20.50 -0.76
C VAL A 200 -1.06 -19.78 0.53
N TRP A 201 -0.37 -20.02 1.65
CA TRP A 201 -0.71 -19.44 2.94
C TRP A 201 0.53 -19.39 3.85
N ASN A 202 0.56 -18.40 4.75
CA ASN A 202 1.53 -18.25 5.81
C ASN A 202 0.82 -17.95 7.15
N ASP A 203 1.25 -18.64 8.23
CA ASP A 203 0.88 -18.37 9.61
C ASP A 203 2.09 -17.81 10.37
N VAL A 204 2.03 -16.53 10.76
CA VAL A 204 3.04 -15.81 11.52
C VAL A 204 2.69 -15.79 13.00
N PHE A 205 3.64 -16.22 13.84
CA PHE A 205 3.48 -16.33 15.29
C PHE A 205 4.21 -15.21 16.00
N LEU A 206 3.55 -14.06 16.14
CA LEU A 206 4.10 -12.87 16.76
C LEU A 206 4.22 -13.08 18.27
N GLU A 207 5.41 -13.48 18.71
CA GLU A 207 5.75 -13.69 20.12
C GLU A 207 6.98 -12.89 20.60
N TYR A 208 7.59 -12.14 19.69
CA TYR A 208 8.73 -11.25 19.96
C TYR A 208 8.43 -9.81 19.54
N ASN A 209 9.10 -8.86 20.18
CA ASN A 209 9.12 -7.45 19.84
C ASN A 209 10.56 -7.05 19.55
N LYS A 210 10.83 -6.58 18.33
CA LYS A 210 12.14 -6.06 17.96
C LYS A 210 12.25 -4.61 18.43
N ILE A 211 13.22 -4.33 19.29
CA ILE A 211 13.42 -3.01 19.91
C ILE A 211 14.59 -2.26 19.24
N SER A 212 15.55 -3.00 18.69
CA SER A 212 16.64 -2.48 17.87
C SER A 212 17.10 -3.55 16.87
N GLU A 213 18.07 -3.23 16.00
CA GLU A 213 18.59 -4.18 15.00
C GLU A 213 19.03 -5.53 15.59
N THR A 214 19.51 -5.53 16.84
CA THR A 214 20.09 -6.69 17.52
C THR A 214 19.36 -7.13 18.78
N LYS A 215 18.25 -6.46 19.16
CA LYS A 215 17.56 -6.73 20.43
C LYS A 215 16.09 -7.11 20.22
N PHE A 216 15.73 -8.29 20.71
CA PHE A 216 14.39 -8.84 20.74
C PHE A 216 13.94 -9.08 22.19
N GLU A 217 12.70 -8.74 22.51
CA GLU A 217 12.06 -9.05 23.79
C GLU A 217 10.79 -9.86 23.54
N LYS A 218 10.32 -10.65 24.52
CA LYS A 218 9.06 -11.37 24.37
C LYS A 218 7.88 -10.40 24.43
N LEU A 219 6.90 -10.58 23.54
CA LEU A 219 5.65 -9.83 23.63
C LEU A 219 4.84 -10.26 24.86
N LYS A 220 4.14 -9.29 25.46
CA LYS A 220 3.23 -9.54 26.61
C LYS A 220 2.07 -10.47 26.24
N GLN A 221 1.59 -10.35 25.00
CA GLN A 221 0.57 -11.22 24.42
C GLN A 221 1.14 -11.87 23.17
N LYS A 222 0.84 -13.16 22.97
CA LYS A 222 1.16 -13.87 21.73
C LYS A 222 0.03 -13.63 20.74
N ASN A 223 0.38 -13.23 19.52
CA ASN A 223 -0.60 -13.00 18.47
C ASN A 223 -0.38 -13.96 17.31
N VAL A 224 -1.42 -14.13 16.51
CA VAL A 224 -1.36 -14.82 15.22
C VAL A 224 -1.72 -13.81 14.15
N ASP A 225 -0.89 -13.74 13.13
CA ASP A 225 -1.15 -13.07 11.86
C ASP A 225 -1.09 -14.12 10.76
N THR A 226 -2.01 -14.08 9.81
CA THR A 226 -1.98 -15.01 8.67
C THR A 226 -2.19 -14.26 7.36
N GLY A 227 -1.64 -14.81 6.29
CA GLY A 227 -1.78 -14.26 4.94
C GLY A 227 -1.90 -15.36 3.90
N MET A 228 -3.09 -15.50 3.30
CA MET A 228 -3.35 -16.35 2.15
C MET A 228 -3.54 -15.48 0.90
N GLY A 229 -2.70 -15.69 -0.12
CA GLY A 229 -2.85 -15.00 -1.40
C GLY A 229 -4.06 -15.54 -2.17
N VAL A 230 -5.06 -14.69 -2.46
CA VAL A 230 -6.28 -15.10 -3.18
C VAL A 230 -5.94 -15.63 -4.56
N GLU A 231 -5.14 -14.88 -5.32
CA GLU A 231 -4.78 -15.21 -6.71
C GLU A 231 -3.96 -16.51 -6.77
N ARG A 232 -3.00 -16.66 -5.86
CA ARG A 232 -2.15 -17.85 -5.76
C ARG A 232 -2.98 -19.10 -5.44
N THR A 233 -3.82 -19.01 -4.43
CA THR A 233 -4.67 -20.14 -3.99
C THR A 233 -5.71 -20.50 -5.05
N ALA A 234 -6.34 -19.50 -5.68
CA ALA A 234 -7.29 -19.73 -6.76
C ALA A 234 -6.65 -20.40 -7.98
N ALA A 235 -5.42 -20.02 -8.35
CA ALA A 235 -4.68 -20.69 -9.43
C ALA A 235 -4.50 -22.19 -9.14
N MET A 236 -4.05 -22.54 -7.93
CA MET A 236 -3.88 -23.94 -7.53
C MET A 236 -5.22 -24.71 -7.51
N LEU A 237 -6.29 -24.10 -6.99
CA LEU A 237 -7.64 -24.69 -6.99
C LEU A 237 -8.28 -24.82 -8.38
N GLN A 238 -7.70 -24.18 -9.40
CA GLN A 238 -8.13 -24.27 -10.79
C GLN A 238 -7.18 -25.15 -11.63
N GLY A 239 -6.14 -25.73 -11.02
CA GLY A 239 -5.12 -26.50 -11.72
C GLY A 239 -4.30 -25.65 -12.70
N LYS A 240 -4.20 -24.34 -12.46
CA LYS A 240 -3.45 -23.39 -13.31
C LYS A 240 -1.98 -23.36 -12.93
N LYS A 241 -1.13 -23.10 -13.92
CA LYS A 241 0.33 -23.02 -13.72
C LYS A 241 0.78 -21.64 -13.24
N THR A 242 -0.02 -20.62 -13.53
CA THR A 242 0.29 -19.23 -13.18
C THR A 242 -0.96 -18.53 -12.66
N VAL A 243 -0.76 -17.48 -11.86
CA VAL A 243 -1.87 -16.61 -11.41
C VAL A 243 -2.58 -15.92 -12.57
N TYR A 244 -1.87 -15.66 -13.66
CA TYR A 244 -2.36 -14.97 -14.87
C TYR A 244 -3.37 -15.81 -15.67
N GLU A 245 -3.47 -17.11 -15.42
CA GLU A 245 -4.46 -17.98 -16.06
C GLU A 245 -5.82 -17.99 -15.35
N THR A 246 -5.96 -17.28 -14.23
CA THR A 246 -7.20 -17.21 -13.46
C THR A 246 -8.20 -16.22 -14.06
N GLU A 247 -9.46 -16.31 -13.65
CA GLU A 247 -10.57 -15.53 -14.20
C GLU A 247 -10.49 -14.02 -13.92
N THR A 248 -9.62 -13.60 -12.98
CA THR A 248 -9.38 -12.18 -12.67
C THR A 248 -8.35 -11.53 -13.59
N PHE A 249 -7.60 -12.31 -14.38
CA PHE A 249 -6.55 -11.83 -15.28
C PHE A 249 -6.89 -12.07 -16.75
N THR A 250 -7.46 -13.24 -17.07
CA THR A 250 -7.74 -13.66 -18.45
C THR A 250 -8.54 -12.65 -19.28
N PRO A 251 -9.55 -11.91 -18.75
CA PRO A 251 -10.26 -10.90 -19.55
C PRO A 251 -9.37 -9.72 -19.97
N ILE A 252 -8.42 -9.33 -19.13
CA ILE A 252 -7.48 -8.24 -19.40
C ILE A 252 -6.44 -8.71 -20.42
N ILE A 253 -5.88 -9.91 -20.21
CA ILE A 253 -4.91 -10.56 -21.10
C ILE A 253 -5.49 -10.73 -22.50
N ASN A 254 -6.70 -11.26 -22.62
CA ASN A 254 -7.37 -11.43 -23.90
C ASN A 254 -7.54 -10.09 -24.62
N ARG A 255 -7.91 -9.04 -23.88
CA ARG A 255 -8.04 -7.70 -24.49
C ARG A 255 -6.69 -7.17 -24.98
N ILE A 256 -5.60 -7.37 -24.23
CA ILE A 256 -4.26 -6.95 -24.66
C ILE A 256 -3.85 -7.71 -25.94
N LYS A 257 -4.08 -9.02 -25.97
CA LYS A 257 -3.80 -9.88 -27.15
C LYS A 257 -4.57 -9.42 -28.39
N GLU A 258 -5.87 -9.13 -28.25
CA GLU A 258 -6.70 -8.57 -29.33
C GLU A 258 -6.16 -7.23 -29.83
N LEU A 259 -5.79 -6.33 -28.91
CA LEU A 259 -5.25 -5.01 -29.25
C LEU A 259 -3.91 -5.08 -29.97
N ALA A 260 -3.09 -6.07 -29.63
CA ALA A 260 -1.78 -6.32 -30.23
C ALA A 260 -1.85 -7.19 -31.49
N GLY A 261 -2.99 -7.80 -31.80
CA GLY A 261 -3.11 -8.77 -32.90
C GLY A 261 -2.31 -10.06 -32.67
N ILE A 262 -2.18 -10.51 -31.42
CA ILE A 262 -1.37 -11.68 -31.03
C ILE A 262 -2.29 -12.84 -30.61
N GLU A 263 -2.31 -13.91 -31.40
CA GLU A 263 -3.03 -15.14 -31.04
C GLU A 263 -2.22 -16.02 -30.08
N GLU A 264 -0.93 -16.22 -30.37
CA GLU A 264 -0.01 -17.02 -29.56
C GLU A 264 1.24 -16.18 -29.22
N PRO A 265 1.36 -15.66 -27.99
CA PRO A 265 2.52 -14.85 -27.60
C PRO A 265 3.76 -15.72 -27.45
N ASN A 266 4.90 -15.23 -27.94
CA ASN A 266 6.20 -15.74 -27.52
C ASN A 266 6.53 -15.31 -26.07
N GLU A 267 7.62 -15.83 -25.49
CA GLU A 267 7.99 -15.56 -24.09
C GLU A 267 8.11 -14.06 -23.74
N LYS A 268 8.66 -13.23 -24.65
CA LYS A 268 8.80 -11.78 -24.42
C LYS A 268 7.45 -11.06 -24.49
N GLN A 269 6.58 -11.50 -25.39
CA GLN A 269 5.23 -10.99 -25.51
C GLN A 269 4.39 -11.39 -24.29
N GLU A 270 4.49 -12.64 -23.84
CA GLU A 270 3.86 -13.18 -22.63
C GLU A 270 4.25 -12.33 -21.41
N LEU A 271 5.56 -12.08 -21.22
CA LEU A 271 6.07 -11.22 -20.16
C LEU A 271 5.44 -9.82 -20.20
N SER A 272 5.45 -9.18 -21.38
CA SER A 272 4.87 -7.84 -21.55
C SER A 272 3.37 -7.80 -21.26
N ILE A 273 2.62 -8.82 -21.71
CA ILE A 273 1.18 -8.95 -21.44
C ILE A 273 0.92 -9.08 -19.94
N ARG A 274 1.71 -9.88 -19.23
CA ARG A 274 1.58 -10.08 -17.77
C ARG A 274 1.90 -8.81 -16.99
N ILE A 275 2.96 -8.10 -17.35
CA ILE A 275 3.33 -6.81 -16.73
C ILE A 275 2.22 -5.78 -16.92
N ILE A 276 1.70 -5.60 -18.13
CA ILE A 276 0.58 -4.68 -18.39
C ILE A 276 -0.62 -5.08 -17.54
N THR A 277 -0.97 -6.37 -17.52
CA THR A 277 -2.14 -6.89 -16.80
C THR A 277 -2.06 -6.62 -15.30
N ASP A 278 -0.91 -6.86 -14.68
CA ASP A 278 -0.72 -6.61 -13.25
C ASP A 278 -0.71 -5.10 -12.94
N HIS A 279 0.10 -4.32 -13.66
CA HIS A 279 0.29 -2.91 -13.36
C HIS A 279 -0.96 -2.06 -13.64
N ILE A 280 -1.81 -2.42 -14.62
CA ILE A 280 -3.09 -1.75 -14.80
C ILE A 280 -4.06 -2.06 -13.66
N ARG A 281 -4.06 -3.30 -13.13
CA ARG A 281 -4.85 -3.65 -11.93
C ARG A 281 -4.41 -2.79 -10.75
N ALA A 282 -3.10 -2.77 -10.45
CA ALA A 282 -2.56 -1.95 -9.38
C ALA A 282 -2.89 -0.46 -9.55
N SER A 283 -2.75 0.08 -10.77
CA SER A 283 -3.04 1.49 -11.06
C SER A 283 -4.50 1.85 -10.80
N VAL A 284 -5.44 0.99 -11.23
CA VAL A 284 -6.89 1.17 -11.00
C VAL A 284 -7.21 1.16 -9.51
N PHE A 285 -6.60 0.26 -8.75
CA PHE A 285 -6.83 0.16 -7.31
C PHE A 285 -6.24 1.35 -6.53
N ILE A 286 -5.05 1.85 -6.90
CA ILE A 286 -4.47 3.06 -6.29
C ILE A 286 -5.35 4.29 -6.57
N LEU A 287 -5.78 4.47 -7.82
CA LEU A 287 -6.62 5.60 -8.23
C LEU A 287 -8.04 5.52 -7.66
N GLY A 288 -8.57 4.30 -7.53
CA GLY A 288 -9.92 4.03 -7.05
C GLY A 288 -10.06 4.04 -5.55
N ASP A 289 -8.96 3.98 -4.79
CA ASP A 289 -8.98 4.12 -3.34
C ASP A 289 -9.63 5.45 -2.91
N ASP A 290 -10.39 5.47 -1.80
CA ASP A 290 -11.11 6.66 -1.35
C ASP A 290 -10.19 7.86 -1.03
N LEU A 291 -8.93 7.61 -0.67
CA LEU A 291 -7.96 8.68 -0.50
C LEU A 291 -7.52 9.30 -1.83
N GLY A 292 -7.55 8.51 -2.93
CA GLY A 292 -7.43 8.96 -4.31
C GLY A 292 -6.11 9.67 -4.62
N ILE A 293 -5.08 8.91 -5.02
CA ILE A 293 -3.76 9.46 -5.38
C ILE A 293 -3.59 9.57 -6.89
N SER A 294 -3.25 10.77 -7.37
CA SER A 294 -2.89 11.02 -8.76
C SER A 294 -1.42 10.71 -9.08
N PRO A 295 -1.08 10.40 -10.35
CA PRO A 295 0.31 10.26 -10.81
C PRO A 295 1.15 11.52 -10.51
N SER A 296 2.34 11.35 -9.91
CA SER A 296 3.19 12.44 -9.45
C SER A 296 4.70 12.11 -9.59
N ASN A 297 5.59 13.04 -9.23
CA ASN A 297 7.05 12.81 -9.19
C ASN A 297 7.54 12.30 -7.83
N LEU A 298 6.66 12.12 -6.84
CA LEU A 298 7.01 11.82 -5.45
C LEU A 298 6.13 10.70 -4.90
N ASP A 299 6.69 9.95 -3.95
CA ASP A 299 6.02 8.99 -3.07
C ASP A 299 5.09 8.02 -3.83
N GLN A 300 3.88 7.77 -3.33
CA GLN A 300 2.90 6.88 -3.97
C GLN A 300 2.57 7.30 -5.40
N GLY A 301 2.51 8.62 -5.66
CA GLY A 301 2.22 9.14 -6.99
C GLY A 301 3.33 8.82 -8.00
N TYR A 302 4.58 8.71 -7.55
CA TYR A 302 5.69 8.25 -8.39
C TYR A 302 5.53 6.78 -8.77
N ILE A 303 5.15 5.92 -7.82
CA ILE A 303 4.92 4.49 -8.08
C ILE A 303 3.76 4.29 -9.06
N LEU A 304 2.63 4.98 -8.85
CA LEU A 304 1.49 4.95 -9.77
C LEU A 304 1.90 5.40 -11.19
N ARG A 305 2.66 6.49 -11.28
CA ARG A 305 3.20 6.97 -12.56
C ARG A 305 4.11 5.92 -13.21
N ARG A 306 5.00 5.27 -12.45
CA ARG A 306 5.87 4.20 -12.93
C ARG A 306 5.06 3.05 -13.52
N PHE A 307 4.01 2.60 -12.84
CA PHE A 307 3.13 1.53 -13.33
C PHE A 307 2.46 1.89 -14.66
N ILE A 308 1.85 3.07 -14.76
CA ILE A 308 1.19 3.53 -15.98
C ILE A 308 2.20 3.64 -17.14
N ARG A 309 3.35 4.27 -16.90
CA ARG A 309 4.38 4.45 -17.94
C ARG A 309 4.99 3.12 -18.40
N ARG A 310 5.20 2.18 -17.49
CA ARG A 310 5.66 0.82 -17.82
C ARG A 310 4.62 0.08 -18.67
N CYS A 311 3.32 0.19 -18.36
CA CYS A 311 2.26 -0.35 -19.22
C CYS A 311 2.32 0.21 -20.65
N ILE A 312 2.51 1.53 -20.81
CA ILE A 312 2.59 2.18 -22.13
C ILE A 312 3.81 1.68 -22.91
N ARG A 313 4.97 1.55 -22.26
CA ARG A 313 6.18 0.97 -22.87
C ARG A 313 5.92 -0.45 -23.37
N HIS A 314 5.42 -1.34 -22.52
CA HIS A 314 5.15 -2.72 -22.92
C HIS A 314 4.06 -2.80 -24.00
N GLY A 315 3.06 -1.91 -23.98
CA GLY A 315 2.10 -1.76 -25.06
C GLY A 315 2.78 -1.45 -26.40
N LYS A 316 3.77 -0.54 -26.40
CA LYS A 316 4.56 -0.24 -27.60
C LYS A 316 5.41 -1.43 -28.06
N LEU A 317 6.00 -2.20 -27.14
CA LEU A 317 6.73 -3.44 -27.48
C LEU A 317 5.84 -4.50 -28.13
N LEU A 318 4.54 -4.51 -27.78
CA LEU A 318 3.53 -5.36 -28.39
C LEU A 318 2.94 -4.78 -29.69
N GLY A 319 3.38 -3.60 -30.13
CA GLY A 319 2.84 -2.93 -31.33
C GLY A 319 1.53 -2.16 -31.12
N ILE A 320 1.14 -1.87 -29.88
CA ILE A 320 -0.10 -1.13 -29.58
C ILE A 320 0.14 0.39 -29.67
N GLU A 321 -0.22 0.97 -30.81
CA GLU A 321 0.03 2.40 -31.09
C GLU A 321 -1.04 3.36 -30.54
N ARG A 322 -2.24 2.86 -30.25
CA ARG A 322 -3.36 3.66 -29.74
C ARG A 322 -3.46 3.68 -28.21
N GLU A 323 -4.21 4.63 -27.66
CA GLU A 323 -4.63 4.61 -26.24
C GLU A 323 -5.39 3.31 -25.96
N PHE A 324 -4.99 2.59 -24.91
CA PHE A 324 -5.61 1.30 -24.56
C PHE A 324 -5.83 1.11 -23.05
N LEU A 325 -5.12 1.85 -22.20
CA LEU A 325 -5.18 1.66 -20.75
C LEU A 325 -6.56 1.95 -20.17
N THR A 326 -7.31 2.91 -20.72
CA THR A 326 -8.68 3.19 -20.27
C THR A 326 -9.65 2.07 -20.59
N GLU A 327 -9.45 1.32 -21.67
CA GLU A 327 -10.22 0.12 -21.98
C GLU A 327 -9.94 -0.99 -20.98
N LEU A 328 -8.66 -1.24 -20.68
CA LEU A 328 -8.25 -2.22 -19.68
C LEU A 328 -8.74 -1.84 -18.27
N ALA A 329 -8.66 -0.57 -17.91
CA ALA A 329 -9.15 -0.07 -16.62
C ALA A 329 -10.65 -0.32 -16.44
N LYS A 330 -11.47 -0.15 -17.48
CA LYS A 330 -12.90 -0.48 -17.44
C LYS A 330 -13.15 -1.97 -17.18
N ILE A 331 -12.30 -2.85 -17.72
CA ILE A 331 -12.37 -4.29 -17.46
C ILE A 331 -12.06 -4.57 -15.98
N VAL A 332 -10.98 -3.99 -15.44
CA VAL A 332 -10.63 -4.14 -14.02
C VAL A 332 -11.78 -3.67 -13.11
N ILE A 333 -12.32 -2.48 -13.36
CA ILE A 333 -13.46 -1.94 -12.58
C ILE A 333 -14.65 -2.90 -12.65
N LYS A 334 -14.98 -3.41 -13.84
CA LYS A 334 -16.09 -4.36 -14.01
C LYS A 334 -15.89 -5.66 -13.22
N LEU A 335 -14.66 -6.17 -13.17
CA LEU A 335 -14.32 -7.41 -12.45
C LEU A 335 -14.44 -7.26 -10.93
N TYR A 336 -14.13 -6.06 -10.40
CA TYR A 336 -13.94 -5.84 -8.98
C TYR A 336 -15.03 -4.98 -8.30
N LYS A 337 -15.87 -4.25 -9.05
CA LYS A 337 -16.87 -3.32 -8.48
C LYS A 337 -17.89 -3.93 -7.51
N GLU A 338 -18.10 -5.24 -7.57
CA GLU A 338 -19.02 -5.92 -6.65
C GLU A 338 -18.41 -6.16 -5.28
N ASP A 339 -17.08 -6.30 -5.21
CA ASP A 339 -16.34 -6.46 -3.95
C ASP A 339 -15.81 -5.10 -3.45
N TYR A 340 -15.58 -4.14 -4.37
CA TYR A 340 -15.00 -2.82 -4.11
C TYR A 340 -15.80 -1.72 -4.82
N ALA A 341 -16.86 -1.23 -4.18
CA ALA A 341 -17.79 -0.25 -4.74
C ALA A 341 -17.11 1.10 -5.06
N GLU A 342 -16.03 1.44 -4.34
CA GLU A 342 -15.22 2.63 -4.56
C GLU A 342 -14.65 2.71 -5.98
N LEU A 343 -14.40 1.57 -6.65
CA LEU A 343 -13.91 1.55 -8.02
C LEU A 343 -14.94 2.09 -9.03
N GLU A 344 -16.23 1.78 -8.85
CA GLU A 344 -17.28 2.33 -9.70
C GLU A 344 -17.59 3.78 -9.32
N LYS A 345 -17.60 4.11 -8.02
CA LYS A 345 -17.76 5.48 -7.50
C LYS A 345 -16.69 6.43 -8.08
N ASN A 346 -15.43 5.99 -8.09
CA ASN A 346 -14.29 6.78 -8.52
C ASN A 346 -13.92 6.57 -10.01
N LYS A 347 -14.73 5.80 -10.76
CA LYS A 347 -14.48 5.44 -12.17
C LYS A 347 -14.09 6.60 -13.06
N LYS A 348 -14.79 7.73 -12.96
CA LYS A 348 -14.47 8.92 -13.77
C LYS A 348 -13.05 9.42 -13.48
N PHE A 349 -12.70 9.56 -12.21
CA PHE A 349 -11.37 9.98 -11.78
C PHE A 349 -10.28 9.00 -12.25
N ILE A 350 -10.51 7.69 -12.10
CA ILE A 350 -9.58 6.64 -12.56
C ILE A 350 -9.29 6.79 -14.05
N LEU A 351 -10.34 6.89 -14.87
CA LEU A 351 -10.19 6.98 -16.33
C LEU A 351 -9.55 8.29 -16.77
N ASP A 352 -9.93 9.42 -16.15
CA ASP A 352 -9.38 10.73 -16.48
C ASP A 352 -7.88 10.83 -16.15
N GLU A 353 -7.44 10.30 -15.00
CA GLU A 353 -6.02 10.36 -14.60
C GLU A 353 -5.15 9.39 -15.42
N ILE A 354 -5.64 8.19 -15.74
CA ILE A 354 -4.95 7.26 -16.66
C ILE A 354 -4.78 7.91 -18.03
N LYS A 355 -5.86 8.50 -18.57
CA LYS A 355 -5.82 9.15 -19.88
C LYS A 355 -4.83 10.31 -19.92
N LYS A 356 -4.86 11.19 -18.92
CA LYS A 356 -3.93 12.32 -18.83
C LYS A 356 -2.47 11.87 -18.79
N GLU A 357 -2.16 10.80 -18.06
CA GLU A 357 -0.79 10.29 -17.96
C GLU A 357 -0.36 9.56 -19.25
N ASP A 358 -1.28 8.84 -19.90
CA ASP A 358 -1.05 8.19 -21.20
C ASP A 358 -0.72 9.24 -22.28
N GLU A 359 -1.56 10.26 -22.45
CA GLU A 359 -1.35 11.36 -23.41
C GLU A 359 -0.01 12.07 -23.19
N ARG A 360 0.32 12.37 -21.92
CA ARG A 360 1.58 13.04 -21.58
C ARG A 360 2.79 12.19 -21.93
N PHE A 361 2.75 10.89 -21.63
CA PHE A 361 3.92 10.04 -21.83
C PHE A 361 4.09 9.62 -23.29
N ARG A 362 3.01 9.32 -24.01
CA ARG A 362 3.07 9.03 -25.45
C ARG A 362 3.68 10.18 -26.26
N ALA A 363 3.42 11.42 -25.87
CA ALA A 363 3.99 12.60 -26.52
C ALA A 363 5.54 12.67 -26.46
N VAL A 364 6.16 11.97 -25.50
CA VAL A 364 7.61 12.04 -25.25
C VAL A 364 8.34 10.71 -25.37
N ILE A 365 7.63 9.57 -25.31
CA ILE A 365 8.25 8.23 -25.24
C ILE A 365 9.13 7.92 -26.44
N GLU A 366 8.71 8.23 -27.67
CA GLU A 366 9.48 7.94 -28.88
C GLU A 366 10.79 8.73 -28.91
N LYS A 367 10.73 10.01 -28.57
CA LYS A 367 11.92 10.87 -28.48
C LYS A 367 12.85 10.38 -27.37
N GLY A 368 12.30 9.90 -26.25
CA GLY A 368 13.05 9.30 -25.16
C GLY A 368 13.76 8.01 -25.56
N LEU A 369 13.09 7.09 -26.26
CA LEU A 369 13.68 5.84 -26.75
C LEU A 369 14.81 6.12 -27.77
N HIS A 370 14.57 7.02 -28.74
CA HIS A 370 15.63 7.43 -29.67
C HIS A 370 16.81 8.15 -28.99
N ARG A 371 16.57 8.84 -27.87
CA ARG A 371 17.65 9.44 -27.08
C ARG A 371 18.43 8.36 -26.33
N PHE A 372 17.73 7.40 -25.74
CA PHE A 372 18.31 6.25 -25.06
C PHE A 372 19.21 5.42 -26.00
N ASP A 373 18.72 5.08 -27.20
CA ASP A 373 19.50 4.31 -28.19
C ASP A 373 20.80 5.00 -28.60
N ARG A 374 20.82 6.34 -28.64
CA ARG A 374 22.04 7.10 -28.95
C ARG A 374 23.07 7.10 -27.80
N MET A 375 22.61 7.00 -26.55
CA MET A 375 23.48 6.95 -25.36
C MET A 375 24.18 5.59 -25.22
N ILE A 376 23.58 4.53 -25.76
CA ILE A 376 24.11 3.15 -25.68
C ILE A 376 25.45 2.97 -26.41
N SER A 377 25.77 3.85 -27.36
CA SER A 377 27.03 3.82 -28.13
C SER A 377 28.29 3.72 -27.25
N ASP A 378 28.22 4.22 -26.00
CA ASP A 378 29.35 4.30 -25.06
C ASP A 378 29.36 3.18 -24.00
N ASN A 379 28.58 2.11 -24.18
CA ASN A 379 28.54 0.88 -23.36
C ASN A 379 28.25 1.06 -21.84
N ARG A 380 27.81 2.25 -21.43
CA ARG A 380 27.35 2.60 -20.07
C ARG A 380 26.47 3.84 -20.13
N ILE A 381 25.42 3.89 -19.31
CA ILE A 381 24.60 5.10 -19.14
C ILE A 381 25.03 5.80 -17.86
N SER A 382 25.56 7.02 -17.99
CA SER A 382 25.98 7.84 -16.85
C SER A 382 24.78 8.38 -16.06
N GLY A 383 25.03 8.79 -14.81
CA GLY A 383 23.99 9.35 -13.96
C GLY A 383 23.32 10.60 -14.54
N LYS A 384 24.09 11.42 -15.27
CA LYS A 384 23.59 12.61 -15.97
C LYS A 384 22.68 12.26 -17.14
N GLU A 385 23.01 11.21 -17.87
CA GLU A 385 22.20 10.74 -19.00
C GLU A 385 20.90 10.10 -18.53
N ALA A 386 20.97 9.26 -17.49
CA ALA A 386 19.78 8.71 -16.83
C ALA A 386 18.90 9.84 -16.27
N PHE A 387 19.50 10.86 -15.66
CA PHE A 387 18.77 12.02 -15.15
C PHE A 387 18.14 12.86 -16.27
N LEU A 388 18.82 13.00 -17.42
CA LEU A 388 18.26 13.65 -18.61
C LEU A 388 17.02 12.90 -19.14
N LEU A 389 17.07 11.57 -19.20
CA LEU A 389 15.94 10.72 -19.59
C LEU A 389 14.75 10.91 -18.64
N PHE A 390 15.01 10.95 -17.34
CA PHE A 390 14.00 11.24 -16.32
C PHE A 390 13.40 12.64 -16.46
N GLN A 391 14.24 13.68 -16.51
CA GLN A 391 13.80 15.06 -16.46
C GLN A 391 13.10 15.50 -17.77
N SER A 392 13.68 15.15 -18.92
CA SER A 392 13.24 15.68 -20.22
C SER A 392 12.25 14.78 -20.95
N TYR A 393 12.31 13.48 -20.70
CA TYR A 393 11.47 12.49 -21.41
C TYR A 393 10.56 11.71 -20.47
N GLY A 394 10.65 11.96 -19.16
CA GLY A 394 9.79 11.32 -18.17
C GLY A 394 10.07 9.84 -17.99
N PHE A 395 11.28 9.36 -18.22
CA PHE A 395 11.58 7.93 -17.99
C PHE A 395 11.85 7.73 -16.50
N PRO A 396 11.05 6.96 -15.76
CA PRO A 396 11.46 6.53 -14.43
C PRO A 396 12.85 5.90 -14.50
N ILE A 397 13.68 6.09 -13.46
CA ILE A 397 15.04 5.53 -13.44
C ILE A 397 15.00 4.02 -13.65
N GLU A 398 14.01 3.35 -13.07
CA GLU A 398 13.85 1.90 -13.17
C GLU A 398 13.47 1.46 -14.59
N MET A 399 12.74 2.28 -15.34
CA MET A 399 12.49 2.02 -16.75
C MET A 399 13.78 2.14 -17.57
N THR A 400 14.66 3.09 -17.21
CA THR A 400 15.99 3.25 -17.84
C THR A 400 16.90 2.07 -17.50
N GLU A 401 16.88 1.60 -16.25
CA GLU A 401 17.60 0.39 -15.81
C GLU A 401 17.12 -0.85 -16.58
N GLU A 402 15.81 -1.05 -16.70
CA GLU A 402 15.20 -2.16 -17.45
C GLU A 402 15.56 -2.09 -18.94
N LEU A 403 15.54 -0.91 -19.57
CA LEU A 403 15.99 -0.74 -20.97
C LEU A 403 17.48 -1.07 -21.14
N ALA A 404 18.32 -0.70 -20.15
CA ALA A 404 19.75 -0.93 -20.21
C ALA A 404 20.08 -2.41 -20.00
N GLU A 405 19.38 -3.09 -19.08
CA GLU A 405 19.53 -4.52 -18.82
C GLU A 405 19.20 -5.37 -20.05
N GLU A 406 18.14 -5.03 -20.79
CA GLU A 406 17.78 -5.66 -22.07
C GLU A 406 18.90 -5.59 -23.13
N LYS A 407 19.82 -4.62 -22.99
CA LYS A 407 20.97 -4.40 -23.87
C LYS A 407 22.29 -4.82 -23.25
N GLY A 408 22.27 -5.40 -22.03
CA GLY A 408 23.48 -5.81 -21.30
C GLY A 408 24.31 -4.66 -20.74
N ILE A 409 23.70 -3.49 -20.53
CA ILE A 409 24.37 -2.25 -20.14
C ILE A 409 23.99 -1.87 -18.70
N LYS A 410 24.94 -1.30 -17.96
CA LYS A 410 24.69 -0.80 -16.60
C LYS A 410 24.35 0.68 -16.59
N VAL A 411 23.42 1.06 -15.73
CA VAL A 411 23.09 2.45 -15.41
C VAL A 411 23.78 2.86 -14.12
N ASP A 412 24.36 4.05 -14.11
CA ASP A 412 24.94 4.65 -12.91
C ASP A 412 23.86 5.24 -11.98
N ARG A 413 23.26 4.36 -11.16
CA ARG A 413 22.20 4.75 -10.23
C ARG A 413 22.66 5.74 -9.16
N GLU A 414 23.88 5.59 -8.65
CA GLU A 414 24.44 6.54 -7.69
C GLU A 414 24.65 7.92 -8.32
N GLY A 415 25.16 7.95 -9.55
CA GLY A 415 25.27 9.18 -10.33
C GLY A 415 23.91 9.83 -10.58
N PHE A 416 22.89 9.04 -10.93
CA PHE A 416 21.53 9.52 -11.10
C PHE A 416 21.01 10.15 -9.81
N GLN A 417 21.19 9.47 -8.67
CA GLN A 417 20.74 9.98 -7.37
C GLN A 417 21.42 11.30 -7.03
N LYS A 418 22.73 11.44 -7.30
CA LYS A 418 23.46 12.71 -7.12
C LYS A 418 22.89 13.82 -7.99
N GLU A 419 22.59 13.56 -9.27
CA GLU A 419 22.00 14.57 -10.17
C GLU A 419 20.54 14.90 -9.80
N PHE A 420 19.78 13.90 -9.36
CA PHE A 420 18.43 14.06 -8.85
C PHE A 420 18.41 14.89 -7.56
N GLU A 421 19.31 14.62 -6.63
CA GLU A 421 19.52 15.42 -5.42
C GLU A 421 19.97 16.83 -5.75
N LYS A 422 20.90 17.04 -6.69
CA LYS A 422 21.27 18.38 -7.17
C LYS A 422 20.07 19.10 -7.77
N HIS A 423 19.25 18.43 -8.56
CA HIS A 423 18.05 19.04 -9.15
C HIS A 423 16.98 19.32 -8.09
N GLN A 424 16.80 18.43 -7.11
CA GLN A 424 15.97 18.66 -5.94
C GLN A 424 16.52 19.82 -5.12
N GLU A 425 17.84 19.94 -5.00
CA GLU A 425 18.52 20.99 -4.28
C GLU A 425 18.46 22.31 -5.03
N LEU A 426 18.53 22.34 -6.35
CA LEU A 426 18.32 23.54 -7.18
C LEU A 426 16.84 23.97 -7.15
N SER A 427 15.92 23.00 -7.22
CA SER A 427 14.49 23.23 -6.98
C SER A 427 14.21 23.65 -5.53
N ARG A 428 15.05 23.21 -4.60
CA ARG A 428 15.10 23.66 -3.21
C ARG A 428 15.83 24.96 -3.05
N ILE A 429 16.82 25.40 -3.82
CA ILE A 429 17.43 26.74 -3.69
C ILE A 429 16.40 27.78 -4.16
N GLY A 430 15.56 27.42 -5.14
CA GLY A 430 14.32 28.13 -5.45
C GLY A 430 13.19 27.98 -4.41
N ALA A 431 13.30 27.01 -3.50
CA ALA A 431 12.34 26.72 -2.43
C ALA A 431 12.94 26.73 -0.99
N GLU A 432 14.14 27.27 -0.79
CA GLU A 432 14.97 27.09 0.43
C GLU A 432 14.57 28.10 1.49
N LYS A 433 13.55 28.88 1.16
CA LYS A 433 12.65 29.47 2.13
C LYS A 433 11.65 28.47 2.76
N ARG A 434 11.65 27.16 2.45
CA ARG A 434 10.53 26.25 2.84
C ARG A 434 10.87 24.77 3.16
N PHE A 435 11.53 24.57 4.30
CA PHE A 435 11.28 23.61 5.42
C PHE A 435 11.00 22.10 5.16
N LYS A 436 11.71 21.22 5.91
CA LYS A 436 11.63 19.73 5.98
C LYS A 436 10.38 19.24 6.76
N GLY A 437 9.91 18.01 6.49
CA GLY A 437 8.75 17.27 7.08
C GLY A 437 9.26 16.09 7.94
N GLY A 438 8.58 15.38 8.85
CA GLY A 438 7.16 15.18 9.23
C GLY A 438 7.03 14.33 10.50
N LEU A 439 5.86 14.39 11.15
CA LEU A 439 5.37 13.70 12.36
C LEU A 439 6.05 12.36 12.73
N GLY A 440 7.09 12.48 13.56
CA GLY A 440 7.56 11.43 14.47
C GLY A 440 7.78 11.99 15.88
N ASP A 441 7.19 13.15 16.15
CA ASP A 441 7.54 13.99 17.29
C ASP A 441 6.27 14.41 18.05
N ASN A 442 6.24 14.11 19.35
CA ASN A 442 5.20 14.54 20.29
C ASN A 442 5.59 15.84 21.01
N SER A 443 6.53 16.61 20.44
CA SER A 443 6.94 17.91 20.96
C SER A 443 5.76 18.89 21.11
N ALA A 444 5.95 19.86 21.99
CA ALA A 444 4.97 20.90 22.24
C ALA A 444 4.68 21.70 20.95
N GLU A 445 5.70 21.94 20.13
CA GLU A 445 5.61 22.66 18.85
C GLU A 445 4.75 21.90 17.84
N THR A 446 4.98 20.59 17.71
CA THR A 446 4.16 19.73 16.84
C THR A 446 2.70 19.68 17.32
N THR A 447 2.48 19.62 18.63
CA THR A 447 1.14 19.66 19.25
C THR A 447 0.40 20.98 18.97
N ARG A 448 1.11 22.11 19.01
CA ARG A 448 0.59 23.43 18.64
C ARG A 448 0.19 23.46 17.17
N LEU A 449 1.09 23.06 16.27
CA LEU A 449 0.83 23.05 14.83
C LEU A 449 -0.25 22.05 14.42
N HIS A 450 -0.41 20.95 15.16
CA HIS A 450 -1.53 20.03 14.98
C HIS A 450 -2.86 20.73 15.27
N THR A 451 -2.99 21.40 16.41
CA THR A 451 -4.21 22.17 16.72
C THR A 451 -4.46 23.30 15.69
N ALA A 452 -3.41 23.97 15.21
CA ALA A 452 -3.53 24.98 14.15
C ALA A 452 -4.01 24.40 12.81
N THR A 453 -3.70 23.13 12.52
CA THR A 453 -4.16 22.44 11.31
C THR A 453 -5.68 22.29 11.30
N HIS A 454 -6.29 21.97 12.44
CA HIS A 454 -7.76 21.89 12.58
C HIS A 454 -8.42 23.26 12.36
N LEU A 455 -7.87 24.32 12.95
CA LEU A 455 -8.36 25.68 12.71
C LEU A 455 -8.25 26.09 11.23
N LEU A 456 -7.16 25.73 10.55
CA LEU A 456 -6.98 25.97 9.12
C LEU A 456 -8.01 25.23 8.27
N ASN A 457 -8.26 23.96 8.58
CA ASN A 457 -9.25 23.12 7.90
C ASN A 457 -10.65 23.75 7.98
N GLN A 458 -11.05 24.18 9.19
CA GLN A 458 -12.32 24.91 9.37
C GLN A 458 -12.33 26.26 8.66
N ALA A 459 -11.25 27.04 8.75
CA ALA A 459 -11.14 28.35 8.11
C ALA A 459 -11.35 28.27 6.59
N LEU A 460 -10.79 27.24 5.93
CA LEU A 460 -10.96 27.04 4.50
C LEU A 460 -12.43 26.84 4.11
N ARG A 461 -13.19 26.06 4.88
CA ARG A 461 -14.64 25.86 4.63
C ARG A 461 -15.43 27.14 4.80
N GLU A 462 -15.17 27.87 5.88
CA GLU A 462 -15.88 29.11 6.23
C GLU A 462 -15.61 30.21 5.20
N VAL A 463 -14.34 30.43 4.87
CA VAL A 463 -13.93 31.53 3.98
C VAL A 463 -14.32 31.26 2.52
N LEU A 464 -14.20 30.01 2.06
CA LEU A 464 -14.55 29.65 0.69
C LEU A 464 -16.04 29.33 0.51
N GLY A 465 -16.81 29.27 1.61
CA GLY A 465 -18.24 28.95 1.59
C GLY A 465 -18.55 27.54 1.09
N LYS A 466 -17.58 26.62 1.16
CA LYS A 466 -17.67 25.25 0.61
C LYS A 466 -17.55 24.23 1.72
N LYS A 467 -18.63 23.48 1.97
CA LYS A 467 -18.68 22.41 2.98
C LYS A 467 -17.98 21.12 2.52
N ASP A 468 -17.80 20.96 1.21
CA ASP A 468 -17.18 19.83 0.52
C ASP A 468 -15.65 19.95 0.38
N ILE A 469 -15.02 20.83 1.17
CA ILE A 469 -13.57 20.83 1.34
C ILE A 469 -13.21 19.73 2.34
N PHE A 470 -12.40 18.80 1.89
CA PHE A 470 -11.87 17.64 2.58
C PHE A 470 -10.35 17.67 2.55
N GLN A 471 -9.74 17.22 3.65
CA GLN A 471 -8.31 16.99 3.72
C GLN A 471 -7.91 15.88 2.74
N LYS A 472 -6.86 16.13 1.95
CA LYS A 472 -6.23 15.17 1.02
C LYS A 472 -4.81 14.77 1.44
N GLY A 473 -4.29 15.39 2.48
CA GLY A 473 -3.01 15.06 3.07
C GLY A 473 -2.63 16.08 4.13
N SER A 474 -1.90 15.64 5.15
CA SER A 474 -1.35 16.54 6.17
C SER A 474 0.05 16.08 6.57
N ASN A 475 0.92 17.02 6.88
CA ASN A 475 2.26 16.74 7.36
C ASN A 475 2.70 17.88 8.29
N ILE A 476 2.90 17.57 9.56
CA ILE A 476 3.26 18.53 10.60
C ILE A 476 4.68 18.20 11.08
N THR A 477 5.48 19.21 11.38
CA THR A 477 6.77 19.10 12.09
C THR A 477 6.80 20.14 13.20
N PRO A 478 7.84 20.18 14.06
CA PRO A 478 8.01 21.28 15.01
C PRO A 478 8.05 22.66 14.34
N GLU A 479 8.51 22.75 13.10
CA GLU A 479 8.72 24.04 12.42
C GLU A 479 7.56 24.49 11.54
N ARG A 480 6.69 23.58 11.08
CA ARG A 480 5.60 23.93 10.15
C ARG A 480 4.48 22.90 10.06
N LEU A 481 3.36 23.33 9.47
CA LEU A 481 2.33 22.44 8.95
C LEU A 481 2.22 22.54 7.42
N ARG A 482 1.90 21.41 6.79
CA ARG A 482 1.50 21.27 5.39
C ARG A 482 0.11 20.67 5.37
N PHE A 483 -0.83 21.33 4.73
CA PHE A 483 -2.21 20.91 4.63
C PHE A 483 -2.65 20.89 3.17
N ASP A 484 -3.09 19.72 2.71
CA ASP A 484 -3.55 19.50 1.35
C ASP A 484 -5.06 19.29 1.36
N PHE A 485 -5.78 19.92 0.43
CA PHE A 485 -7.24 19.88 0.36
C PHE A 485 -7.73 19.88 -1.09
N ASN A 486 -8.91 19.29 -1.31
CA ASN A 486 -9.53 19.29 -2.64
C ASN A 486 -10.07 20.69 -2.97
N PHE A 487 -9.45 21.32 -3.97
CA PHE A 487 -9.91 22.58 -4.53
C PHE A 487 -9.33 22.72 -5.94
N ASP A 488 -10.17 23.11 -6.89
CA ASP A 488 -9.92 23.05 -8.34
C ASP A 488 -9.08 24.21 -8.87
N ARG A 489 -9.09 25.36 -8.19
CA ARG A 489 -8.35 26.56 -8.58
C ARG A 489 -7.37 27.02 -7.51
N LYS A 490 -6.52 27.98 -7.88
CA LYS A 490 -5.69 28.71 -6.93
C LYS A 490 -6.57 29.61 -6.04
N LEU A 491 -6.22 29.72 -4.76
CA LEU A 491 -6.87 30.69 -3.86
C LEU A 491 -6.40 32.10 -4.22
N GLU A 492 -7.35 33.04 -4.23
CA GLU A 492 -7.06 34.46 -4.39
C GLU A 492 -6.31 35.00 -3.17
N LYS A 493 -5.59 36.11 -3.33
CA LYS A 493 -4.78 36.68 -2.24
C LYS A 493 -5.67 37.11 -1.07
N GLU A 494 -6.85 37.63 -1.39
CA GLU A 494 -7.89 38.07 -0.48
C GLU A 494 -8.49 36.88 0.29
N GLU A 495 -8.69 35.73 -0.38
CA GLU A 495 -9.14 34.49 0.26
C GLU A 495 -8.08 33.98 1.24
N LEU A 496 -6.80 33.96 0.85
CA LEU A 496 -5.70 33.54 1.73
C LEU A 496 -5.60 34.44 2.97
N LYS A 497 -5.72 35.76 2.77
CA LYS A 497 -5.72 36.72 3.89
C LYS A 497 -6.90 36.47 4.83
N LYS A 498 -8.11 36.26 4.29
CA LYS A 498 -9.29 35.94 5.10
C LYS A 498 -9.13 34.64 5.89
N VAL A 499 -8.49 33.61 5.30
CA VAL A 499 -8.19 32.35 6.01
C VAL A 499 -7.23 32.61 7.17
N GLU A 500 -6.14 33.33 6.93
CA GLU A 500 -5.17 33.69 7.98
C GLU A 500 -5.79 34.54 9.10
N ASP A 501 -6.54 35.58 8.74
CA ASP A 501 -7.26 36.46 9.68
C ASP A 501 -8.29 35.67 10.50
N TRP A 502 -8.99 34.72 9.87
CA TRP A 502 -9.94 33.86 10.57
C TRP A 502 -9.25 32.99 11.62
N VAL A 503 -8.16 32.31 11.25
CA VAL A 503 -7.42 31.45 12.20
C VAL A 503 -6.88 32.27 13.36
N ASN A 504 -6.24 33.40 13.09
CA ASN A 504 -5.72 34.29 14.13
C ASN A 504 -6.82 34.88 15.03
N GLY A 505 -7.97 35.24 14.44
CA GLY A 505 -9.14 35.65 15.20
C GLY A 505 -9.58 34.60 16.22
N ARG A 506 -9.54 33.31 15.84
CA ARG A 506 -9.85 32.21 16.77
C ARG A 506 -8.78 32.00 17.82
N ILE A 507 -7.51 32.17 17.47
CA ILE A 507 -6.42 32.05 18.45
C ILE A 507 -6.58 33.12 19.55
N LYS A 508 -6.92 34.35 19.18
CA LYS A 508 -7.12 35.49 20.10
C LYS A 508 -8.28 35.33 21.07
N GLU A 509 -9.24 34.45 20.79
CA GLU A 509 -10.37 34.18 21.71
C GLU A 509 -9.93 33.39 22.97
N GLU A 510 -8.70 32.84 23.00
CA GLU A 510 -8.11 32.13 24.16
C GLU A 510 -8.98 31.03 24.79
N LEU A 511 -9.85 30.42 23.97
CA LEU A 511 -10.78 29.38 24.41
C LEU A 511 -10.05 28.04 24.66
N PRO A 512 -10.55 27.23 25.61
CA PRO A 512 -10.02 25.89 25.84
C PRO A 512 -10.30 24.96 24.64
N VAL A 513 -9.38 24.03 24.41
CA VAL A 513 -9.60 22.90 23.51
C VAL A 513 -10.22 21.77 24.34
N LYS A 514 -11.45 21.39 24.00
CA LYS A 514 -12.18 20.34 24.74
C LYS A 514 -12.06 19.02 23.99
N MET A 515 -11.72 17.96 24.71
CA MET A 515 -11.77 16.59 24.23
C MET A 515 -12.97 15.91 24.85
N GLU A 516 -13.83 15.32 24.02
CA GLU A 516 -14.98 14.53 24.47
C GLU A 516 -14.92 13.16 23.80
N GLU A 517 -15.04 12.09 24.58
CA GLU A 517 -15.27 10.75 24.06
C GLU A 517 -16.78 10.56 23.86
N MET A 518 -17.20 10.16 22.66
CA MET A 518 -18.62 9.97 22.31
C MET A 518 -18.77 8.97 21.18
N THR A 519 -19.98 8.53 20.89
CA THR A 519 -20.24 7.63 19.75
C THR A 519 -20.11 8.34 18.41
N VAL A 520 -19.89 7.59 17.33
CA VAL A 520 -19.84 8.14 15.96
C VAL A 520 -21.16 8.83 15.60
N GLU A 521 -22.29 8.27 16.05
CA GLU A 521 -23.61 8.86 15.84
C GLU A 521 -23.77 10.19 16.59
N GLU A 522 -23.31 10.27 17.84
CA GLU A 522 -23.30 11.52 18.62
C GLU A 522 -22.35 12.56 18.02
N ALA A 523 -21.18 12.16 17.56
CA ALA A 523 -20.23 13.01 16.86
C ALA A 523 -20.84 13.59 15.58
N ARG A 524 -21.54 12.77 14.79
CA ARG A 524 -22.26 13.19 13.59
C ARG A 524 -23.40 14.17 13.94
N LYS A 525 -24.20 13.88 14.97
CA LYS A 525 -25.27 14.78 15.47
C LYS A 525 -24.72 16.13 15.96
N LYS A 526 -23.54 16.14 16.58
CA LYS A 526 -22.86 17.36 17.03
C LYS A 526 -22.16 18.14 15.90
N GLY A 527 -22.19 17.63 14.67
CA GLY A 527 -21.56 18.26 13.50
C GLY A 527 -20.04 18.15 13.51
N ALA A 528 -19.47 17.12 14.13
CA ALA A 528 -18.05 16.85 14.02
C ALA A 528 -17.67 16.52 12.56
N GLN A 529 -16.41 16.72 12.21
CA GLN A 529 -15.82 16.36 10.94
C GLN A 529 -14.93 15.14 11.12
N GLY A 530 -14.91 14.25 10.14
CA GLY A 530 -14.22 12.98 10.19
C GLY A 530 -14.75 12.05 9.11
N VAL A 531 -14.09 10.92 8.88
CA VAL A 531 -14.56 9.92 7.91
C VAL A 531 -15.61 9.04 8.60
N PHE A 532 -16.87 9.45 8.57
CA PHE A 532 -17.98 8.80 9.29
C PHE A 532 -18.46 7.46 8.70
N GLU A 533 -17.64 6.80 7.87
CA GLU A 533 -17.94 5.51 7.24
C GLU A 533 -17.04 4.47 7.89
N ASP A 534 -17.62 3.52 8.64
CA ASP A 534 -17.11 2.25 9.21
C ASP A 534 -15.62 2.14 9.65
N LYS A 535 -14.92 3.26 9.83
CA LYS A 535 -13.49 3.37 10.19
C LYS A 535 -13.26 3.66 11.68
N TYR A 536 -14.30 3.95 12.44
CA TYR A 536 -14.20 4.30 13.84
C TYR A 536 -14.90 3.24 14.71
N GLY A 537 -14.34 2.93 15.88
CA GLY A 537 -15.03 2.08 16.87
C GLY A 537 -16.35 2.70 17.36
N GLU A 538 -17.07 2.02 18.25
CA GLU A 538 -18.33 2.54 18.81
C GLU A 538 -18.17 3.94 19.44
N LYS A 539 -16.97 4.28 19.91
CA LYS A 539 -16.61 5.59 20.47
C LYS A 539 -15.39 6.21 19.78
N VAL A 540 -15.42 7.54 19.64
CA VAL A 540 -14.42 8.41 19.03
C VAL A 540 -14.07 9.56 19.98
N PHE A 541 -12.82 10.02 19.90
CA PHE A 541 -12.42 11.28 20.53
C PHE A 541 -12.71 12.44 19.57
N VAL A 542 -13.60 13.35 20.00
CA VAL A 542 -13.92 14.57 19.28
C VAL A 542 -13.23 15.73 19.99
N TYR A 543 -12.36 16.42 19.25
CA TYR A 543 -11.75 17.65 19.70
C TYR A 543 -12.59 18.84 19.23
N SER A 544 -13.10 19.61 20.18
CA SER A 544 -13.84 20.84 19.95
C SER A 544 -12.97 22.04 20.30
N ILE A 545 -12.59 22.78 19.28
CA ILE A 545 -11.80 24.00 19.42
C ILE A 545 -12.81 25.16 19.41
N GLY A 546 -13.16 25.64 20.61
CA GLY A 546 -14.09 26.78 20.86
C GLY A 546 -15.45 26.68 20.15
N GLY A 547 -16.01 25.48 20.03
CA GLY A 547 -17.37 25.23 19.57
C GLY A 547 -17.61 25.33 18.05
N ARG A 548 -16.62 25.77 17.26
CA ARG A 548 -16.74 25.94 15.80
C ARG A 548 -15.97 24.92 14.97
N SER A 549 -14.79 24.50 15.41
CA SER A 549 -14.07 23.36 14.82
C SER A 549 -14.35 22.16 15.71
N LYS A 550 -14.92 21.09 15.15
CA LYS A 550 -15.15 19.82 15.83
C LYS A 550 -14.65 18.73 14.91
N GLU A 551 -13.61 18.00 15.29
CA GLU A 551 -13.04 16.96 14.43
C GLU A 551 -12.78 15.68 15.24
N ILE A 552 -12.98 14.52 14.62
CA ILE A 552 -12.56 13.22 15.16
C ILE A 552 -11.05 13.12 14.98
N CYS A 553 -10.29 13.00 16.07
CA CYS A 553 -8.84 13.01 16.03
C CYS A 553 -8.24 12.21 17.19
N GLY A 554 -7.17 11.44 16.93
CA GLY A 554 -6.44 10.68 17.96
C GLY A 554 -5.07 11.27 18.33
N GLY A 555 -4.66 12.39 17.74
CA GLY A 555 -3.35 13.00 17.96
C GLY A 555 -3.34 14.02 19.12
N PRO A 556 -2.15 14.43 19.60
CA PRO A 556 -2.03 15.37 20.73
C PRO A 556 -2.50 16.78 20.35
N HIS A 557 -3.13 17.48 21.30
CA HIS A 557 -3.61 18.86 21.14
C HIS A 557 -3.19 19.73 22.32
N VAL A 558 -3.06 21.05 22.09
CA VAL A 558 -2.85 22.03 23.16
C VAL A 558 -4.09 22.10 24.06
N LYS A 559 -3.93 22.49 25.32
CA LYS A 559 -5.08 22.61 26.25
C LYS A 559 -5.86 23.90 25.99
N ASN A 560 -5.20 24.95 25.51
CA ASN A 560 -5.81 26.23 25.23
C ASN A 560 -5.22 26.88 23.97
N ARG A 561 -6.06 27.58 23.20
CA ARG A 561 -5.64 28.27 21.97
C ARG A 561 -4.57 29.34 22.19
N LYS A 562 -4.47 29.94 23.37
CA LYS A 562 -3.41 30.93 23.69
C LYS A 562 -2.00 30.35 23.55
N GLU A 563 -1.87 29.02 23.63
CA GLU A 563 -0.62 28.32 23.42
C GLU A 563 -0.17 28.36 21.95
N LEU A 564 -1.02 28.76 21.00
CA LEU A 564 -0.71 28.71 19.57
C LEU A 564 0.17 29.85 19.08
N GLY A 565 0.15 31.03 19.69
CA GLY A 565 0.89 32.20 19.19
C GLY A 565 0.21 32.81 17.97
N HIS A 566 0.96 33.17 16.92
CA HIS A 566 0.43 33.77 15.70
C HIS A 566 0.49 32.82 14.50
N PHE A 567 -0.62 32.60 13.81
CA PHE A 567 -0.67 31.73 12.64
C PHE A 567 -0.34 32.49 11.35
N ARG A 568 0.54 31.91 10.53
CA ARG A 568 0.93 32.52 9.25
C ARG A 568 1.04 31.53 8.11
N ILE A 569 0.31 31.80 7.03
CA ILE A 569 0.40 31.09 5.76
C ILE A 569 1.66 31.54 5.03
N ARG A 570 2.60 30.60 4.85
CA ARG A 570 3.82 30.85 4.09
C ARG A 570 3.58 30.71 2.61
N LYS A 571 2.85 29.68 2.17
CA LYS A 571 2.64 29.38 0.74
C LYS A 571 1.30 28.73 0.51
N GLU A 572 0.75 29.00 -0.66
CA GLU A 572 -0.27 28.19 -1.30
C GLU A 572 0.27 27.75 -2.69
N GLN A 573 0.06 26.49 -3.06
CA GLN A 573 0.46 25.96 -4.38
C GLN A 573 -0.40 24.77 -4.80
N SER A 574 -0.40 24.43 -6.10
CA SER A 574 -0.97 23.17 -6.58
C SER A 574 -0.16 21.99 -6.05
N SER A 575 -0.84 20.97 -5.53
CA SER A 575 -0.22 19.70 -5.13
C SER A 575 -0.39 18.65 -6.22
N ALA A 576 -1.62 18.53 -6.74
CA ALA A 576 -2.01 17.68 -7.87
C ALA A 576 -3.19 18.36 -8.59
N ALA A 577 -3.72 17.74 -9.65
CA ALA A 577 -4.96 18.22 -10.28
C ALA A 577 -6.10 18.17 -9.24
N GLY A 578 -6.83 19.27 -9.07
CA GLY A 578 -7.93 19.35 -8.09
C GLY A 578 -7.50 19.37 -6.62
N VAL A 579 -6.19 19.44 -6.31
CA VAL A 579 -5.67 19.47 -4.93
C VAL A 579 -4.73 20.64 -4.73
N ARG A 580 -5.04 21.47 -3.72
CA ARG A 580 -4.23 22.62 -3.30
C ARG A 580 -3.51 22.31 -1.99
N ARG A 581 -2.36 22.95 -1.79
CA ARG A 581 -1.48 22.76 -0.63
C ARG A 581 -1.18 24.10 0.01
N ILE A 582 -1.52 24.23 1.29
CA ILE A 582 -1.08 25.32 2.16
C ILE A 582 0.09 24.85 3.01
N LYS A 583 1.13 25.68 3.09
CA LYS A 583 2.20 25.56 4.09
C LYS A 583 2.09 26.74 5.05
N ALA A 584 2.02 26.47 6.35
CA ALA A 584 1.88 27.49 7.37
C ALA A 584 2.78 27.19 8.59
N VAL A 585 2.97 28.21 9.44
CA VAL A 585 3.76 28.15 10.67
C VAL A 585 3.01 28.84 11.81
N LEU A 586 3.48 28.63 13.04
CA LEU A 586 3.14 29.43 14.20
C LEU A 586 4.36 30.28 14.57
N GLU A 587 4.16 31.59 14.76
CA GLU A 587 5.15 32.59 15.18
C GLU A 587 4.94 33.02 16.64
#